data_AF-A0A803PZ58-F1
#
_entry.id   AF-A0A803PZ58-F1
#
_cell.length_a   1.000
_cell.length_b   1.000
_cell.length_c   1.000
_cell.angle_alpha   90.00
_cell.angle_beta   90.00
_cell.angle_gamma   90.00
#
_symmetry.space_group_name_H-M   'P 1'
#
loop_
_entity.id
_entity.type
_entity.pdbx_description
1 polymer ?
#
loop_
_entity_poly.entity_id
_entity_poly.type
_entity_poly.pdbx_seq_one_letter_code
_entity_poly.pdbx_strand_id
1 'polypeptide(L)'
;MTTRIRSWSTRHLYFAGRVVLINSVLSAIHSYWCQILKLPKKVINEIESICRAFLWKGQYMMQGAGLVAWENVCQLKIAGGTGIKRMAEWNTAALFKYVWAVANKEDNLWVKWRHMATYFSGVRSQQAVYNMLKSGYLGEPDPVTYRSYSNGYTRQKSASLERMFLQQLLPI
;
A
#
# COMPACT_ATOMS: atom_id res chain seq x y z
N MET A 1 16.49 -1.02 -6.02
CA MET A 1 16.78 -1.91 -4.86
C MET A 1 17.76 -3.01 -5.23
N THR A 2 17.43 -3.83 -6.23
CA THR A 2 18.25 -4.95 -6.74
C THR A 2 19.68 -4.57 -7.14
N THR A 3 19.90 -3.42 -7.78
CA THR A 3 21.24 -2.95 -8.16
C THR A 3 22.17 -2.75 -6.96
N ARG A 4 21.66 -2.18 -5.86
CA ARG A 4 22.45 -1.99 -4.62
C ARG A 4 22.81 -3.33 -3.98
N ILE A 5 21.86 -4.26 -3.93
CA ILE A 5 22.07 -5.61 -3.40
C ILE A 5 23.12 -6.35 -4.24
N ARG A 6 23.08 -6.24 -5.57
CA ARG A 6 24.08 -6.84 -6.45
C ARG A 6 25.49 -6.29 -6.19
N SER A 7 25.61 -4.98 -5.96
CA SER A 7 26.88 -4.34 -5.62
C SER A 7 27.40 -4.72 -4.23
N TRP A 8 26.53 -4.95 -3.25
CA TRP A 8 26.93 -5.43 -1.93
C TRP A 8 27.21 -6.94 -1.90
N SER A 9 26.55 -7.71 -2.76
CA SER A 9 26.75 -9.15 -2.89
C SER A 9 28.16 -9.51 -3.35
N THR A 10 28.86 -8.63 -4.05
CA THR A 10 30.27 -8.84 -4.42
C THR A 10 31.22 -8.59 -3.24
N ARG A 11 30.75 -7.97 -2.16
CA ARG A 11 31.54 -7.71 -0.95
C ARG A 11 31.24 -8.80 0.08
N HIS A 12 32.29 -9.38 0.68
CA HIS A 12 32.15 -10.35 1.75
C HIS A 12 31.74 -9.65 3.06
N LEU A 13 30.44 -9.39 3.21
CA LEU A 13 29.89 -8.72 4.38
C LEU A 13 29.49 -9.72 5.46
N TYR A 14 29.86 -9.41 6.71
CA TYR A 14 29.38 -10.11 7.91
C TYR A 14 27.86 -9.93 8.09
N PHE A 15 27.24 -10.86 8.82
CA PHE A 15 25.80 -10.86 9.10
C PHE A 15 25.30 -9.53 9.67
N ALA A 16 25.99 -8.99 10.68
CA ALA A 16 25.64 -7.72 11.30
C ALA A 16 25.67 -6.55 10.29
N GLY A 17 26.67 -6.52 9.39
CA GLY A 17 26.76 -5.50 8.34
C GLY A 17 25.59 -5.58 7.35
N ARG A 18 25.13 -6.79 7.01
CA ARG A 18 23.95 -6.97 6.14
C ARG A 18 22.68 -6.47 6.81
N VAL A 19 22.49 -6.75 8.11
CA VAL A 19 21.35 -6.21 8.89
C VAL A 19 21.35 -4.69 8.87
N VAL A 20 22.51 -4.06 9.09
CA VAL A 20 22.65 -2.59 9.06
C VAL A 20 22.27 -2.02 7.69
N LEU A 21 22.72 -2.63 6.59
CA LEU A 21 22.36 -2.20 5.23
C LEU A 21 20.86 -2.37 4.92
N ILE A 22 20.24 -3.45 5.39
CA ILE A 22 18.80 -3.66 5.26
C ILE A 22 18.04 -2.56 6.01
N ASN A 23 18.41 -2.28 7.26
CA ASN A 23 17.72 -1.30 8.10
C ASN A 23 17.94 0.15 7.66
N SER A 24 19.15 0.49 7.20
CA SER A 24 19.49 1.86 6.80
C SER A 24 19.01 2.21 5.39
N VAL A 25 19.26 1.33 4.42
CA VAL A 25 19.05 1.66 3.00
C VAL A 25 17.80 1.00 2.45
N LEU A 26 17.67 -0.33 2.58
CA LEU A 26 16.55 -1.05 1.96
C LEU A 26 15.22 -0.65 2.60
N SER A 27 15.19 -0.54 3.92
CA SER A 27 14.02 -0.11 4.68
C SER A 27 13.64 1.34 4.38
N ALA A 28 14.61 2.23 4.10
CA ALA A 28 14.33 3.61 3.70
C ALA A 28 13.66 3.68 2.32
N ILE A 29 14.19 2.94 1.33
CA ILE A 29 13.61 2.85 -0.02
C ILE A 29 12.18 2.31 0.06
N HIS A 30 11.96 1.24 0.81
CA HIS A 30 10.63 0.67 0.99
C HIS A 30 9.68 1.64 1.72
N SER A 31 10.16 2.31 2.78
CA SER A 31 9.38 3.27 3.54
C SER A 31 8.89 4.45 2.70
N TYR A 32 9.68 4.89 1.72
CA TYR A 32 9.26 5.93 0.78
C TYR A 32 8.01 5.52 0.01
N TRP A 33 7.98 4.32 -0.58
CA TRP A 33 6.83 3.84 -1.35
C TRP A 33 5.62 3.56 -0.45
N CYS A 34 5.85 3.01 0.75
CA CYS A 34 4.79 2.73 1.71
C CYS A 34 4.06 3.97 2.19
N GLN A 35 4.75 5.10 2.20
CA GLN A 35 4.17 6.38 2.56
C GLN A 35 3.27 6.98 1.49
N ILE A 36 3.25 6.45 0.26
CA ILE A 36 2.52 7.04 -0.88
C ILE A 36 1.38 6.10 -1.31
N LEU A 37 1.64 4.79 -1.31
CA LEU A 37 0.77 3.78 -1.90
C LEU A 37 0.49 2.62 -0.95
N LYS A 38 -0.71 2.06 -1.06
CA LYS A 38 -1.01 0.73 -0.52
C LYS A 38 -0.41 -0.32 -1.43
N LEU A 39 0.65 -0.98 -0.96
CA LEU A 39 1.36 -1.95 -1.77
C LEU A 39 0.58 -3.28 -1.82
N PRO A 40 0.46 -3.92 -2.99
CA PRO A 40 -0.09 -5.27 -3.08
C PRO A 40 0.75 -6.26 -2.26
N LYS A 41 0.11 -7.22 -1.59
CA LYS A 41 0.79 -8.24 -0.78
C LYS A 41 1.88 -8.99 -1.55
N LYS A 42 1.65 -9.26 -2.84
CA LYS A 42 2.64 -9.92 -3.71
C LYS A 42 3.96 -9.13 -3.79
N VAL A 43 3.88 -7.82 -3.97
CA VAL A 43 5.05 -6.95 -4.05
C VAL A 43 5.78 -6.90 -2.71
N ILE A 44 5.04 -6.81 -1.61
CA ILE A 44 5.61 -6.86 -0.27
C ILE A 44 6.39 -8.17 -0.07
N ASN A 45 5.78 -9.31 -0.40
CA ASN A 45 6.41 -10.62 -0.26
C ASN A 45 7.66 -10.76 -1.15
N GLU A 46 7.66 -10.22 -2.36
CA GLU A 46 8.84 -10.21 -3.23
C GLU A 46 9.98 -9.38 -2.62
N ILE A 47 9.68 -8.20 -2.07
CA ILE A 47 10.68 -7.35 -1.41
C ILE A 47 11.23 -8.04 -0.15
N GLU A 48 10.36 -8.64 0.67
CA GLU A 48 10.77 -9.39 1.86
C GLU A 48 11.63 -10.61 1.49
N SER A 49 11.29 -11.32 0.42
CA SER A 49 12.09 -12.41 -0.12
C SER A 49 13.50 -11.97 -0.51
N ILE A 50 13.62 -10.83 -1.20
CA ILE A 50 14.91 -10.24 -1.57
C ILE A 50 15.73 -9.84 -0.32
N CYS A 51 15.09 -9.20 0.67
CA CYS A 51 15.76 -8.86 1.94
C CYS A 51 16.23 -10.11 2.69
N ARG A 52 15.42 -11.17 2.70
CA ARG A 52 15.75 -12.46 3.32
C ARG A 52 16.91 -13.15 2.60
N ALA A 53 16.91 -13.17 1.28
CA ALA A 53 18.00 -13.69 0.45
C ALA A 53 19.32 -12.98 0.77
N PHE A 54 19.28 -11.65 0.81
CA PHE A 54 20.45 -10.84 1.08
C PHE A 54 20.96 -11.03 2.51
N LEU A 55 20.08 -11.12 3.50
CA LEU A 55 20.48 -11.33 4.89
C LEU A 55 21.28 -12.63 5.06
N TRP A 56 20.72 -13.76 4.62
CA TRP A 56 21.30 -15.08 4.89
C TRP A 56 22.43 -15.45 3.95
N LYS A 57 22.26 -15.20 2.65
CA LYS A 57 23.21 -15.66 1.61
C LYS A 57 24.04 -14.53 1.01
N GLY A 58 23.68 -13.26 1.29
CA GLY A 58 24.38 -12.11 0.73
C GLY A 58 24.07 -11.90 -0.75
N GLN A 59 23.11 -12.64 -1.32
CA GLN A 59 22.77 -12.64 -2.74
C GLN A 59 21.36 -12.10 -2.97
N TYR A 60 21.06 -11.77 -4.22
CA TYR A 60 19.75 -11.26 -4.64
C TYR A 60 18.65 -12.32 -4.59
N MET A 61 18.97 -13.55 -5.02
CA MET A 61 18.05 -14.68 -5.02
C MET A 61 18.44 -15.65 -3.91
N MET A 62 17.42 -16.23 -3.30
CA MET A 62 17.59 -17.24 -2.27
C MET A 62 17.50 -18.63 -2.89
N GLN A 63 18.53 -19.45 -2.73
CA GLN A 63 18.43 -20.90 -2.90
C GLN A 63 18.39 -21.55 -1.51
N GLY A 64 17.21 -22.04 -1.10
CA GLY A 64 16.97 -22.70 0.19
C GLY A 64 16.21 -21.84 1.22
N ALA A 65 15.92 -22.42 2.40
CA ALA A 65 15.24 -21.74 3.51
C ALA A 65 16.23 -20.99 4.43
N GLY A 66 15.74 -19.95 5.11
CA GLY A 66 16.55 -19.20 6.07
C GLY A 66 16.58 -19.90 7.42
N LEU A 67 17.65 -19.74 8.19
CA LEU A 67 17.86 -20.42 9.47
C LEU A 67 16.79 -20.06 10.51
N VAL A 68 16.21 -18.86 10.41
CA VAL A 68 15.19 -18.34 11.32
C VAL A 68 13.97 -17.91 10.51
N ALA A 69 12.78 -18.09 11.08
CA ALA A 69 11.53 -17.60 10.52
C ALA A 69 11.60 -16.07 10.37
N TRP A 70 11.11 -15.54 9.24
CA TRP A 70 11.21 -14.11 8.96
C TRP A 70 10.48 -13.25 10.01
N GLU A 71 9.38 -13.76 10.54
CA GLU A 71 8.62 -13.14 11.63
C GLU A 71 9.45 -12.92 12.90
N ASN A 72 10.33 -13.87 13.23
CA ASN A 72 11.23 -13.76 14.38
C ASN A 72 12.38 -12.79 14.10
N VAL A 73 12.87 -12.75 12.86
CA VAL A 73 13.90 -11.79 12.43
C VAL A 73 13.38 -10.36 12.57
N CYS A 74 12.11 -10.12 12.22
CA CYS A 74 11.48 -8.81 12.25
C CYS A 74 11.02 -8.34 13.64
N GLN A 75 11.28 -9.11 14.70
CA GLN A 75 10.98 -8.69 16.06
C GLN A 75 11.82 -7.47 16.47
N LEU A 76 11.32 -6.75 17.47
CA LEU A 76 12.04 -5.65 18.11
C LEU A 76 13.36 -6.16 18.71
N LYS A 77 14.38 -5.30 18.75
CA LYS A 77 15.69 -5.65 19.34
C LYS A 77 15.58 -6.08 20.81
N ILE A 78 14.65 -5.49 21.54
CA ILE A 78 14.36 -5.83 22.95
C ILE A 78 13.85 -7.27 23.08
N ALA A 79 13.11 -7.76 22.08
CA ALA A 79 12.60 -9.12 22.01
C ALA A 79 13.58 -10.10 21.33
N GLY A 80 14.86 -9.73 21.18
CA GLY A 80 15.88 -10.58 20.55
C GLY A 80 15.85 -10.59 19.00
N GLY A 81 15.05 -9.74 18.38
CA GLY A 81 14.99 -9.60 16.92
C GLY A 81 16.07 -8.67 16.34
N THR A 82 16.09 -8.55 15.01
CA THR A 82 17.09 -7.73 14.30
C THR A 82 16.66 -6.26 14.15
N GLY A 83 15.43 -5.92 14.51
CA GLY A 83 14.85 -4.59 14.34
C GLY A 83 14.44 -4.26 12.90
N ILE A 84 14.43 -5.24 12.00
CA ILE A 84 13.86 -5.10 10.65
C ILE A 84 12.33 -5.01 10.77
N LYS A 85 11.72 -3.97 10.22
CA LYS A 85 10.26 -3.80 10.29
C LYS A 85 9.55 -4.75 9.33
N ARG A 86 8.43 -5.35 9.77
CA ARG A 86 7.51 -6.07 8.87
C ARG A 86 6.93 -5.09 7.87
N MET A 87 7.10 -5.39 6.58
CA MET A 87 6.81 -4.44 5.51
C MET A 87 5.31 -4.21 5.34
N ALA A 88 4.51 -5.27 5.51
CA ALA A 88 3.06 -5.18 5.45
C ALA A 88 2.47 -4.28 6.55
N GLU A 89 2.90 -4.47 7.80
CA GLU A 89 2.47 -3.66 8.94
C GLU A 89 2.91 -2.22 8.81
N TRP A 90 4.15 -2.00 8.35
CA TRP A 90 4.66 -0.65 8.12
C TRP A 90 3.92 0.07 6.99
N ASN A 91 3.50 -0.62 5.93
CA ASN A 91 2.68 -0.03 4.87
C ASN A 91 1.34 0.48 5.41
N THR A 92 0.64 -0.36 6.18
CA THR A 92 -0.63 0.00 6.83
C THR A 92 -0.43 1.18 7.78
N ALA A 93 0.58 1.10 8.66
CA ALA A 93 0.93 2.15 9.61
C ALA A 93 1.27 3.49 8.92
N ALA A 94 2.06 3.45 7.84
CA ALA A 94 2.46 4.64 7.11
C ALA A 94 1.28 5.34 6.40
N LEU A 95 0.25 4.60 6.02
CA LEU A 95 -0.96 5.15 5.39
C LEU A 95 -1.95 5.76 6.39
N PHE A 96 -1.89 5.38 7.67
CA PHE A 96 -2.76 5.97 8.69
C PHE A 96 -2.59 7.49 8.82
N LYS A 97 -1.42 8.04 8.48
CA LYS A 97 -1.21 9.50 8.45
C LYS A 97 -2.22 10.22 7.55
N TYR A 98 -2.63 9.58 6.47
CA TYR A 98 -3.61 10.14 5.54
C TYR A 98 -5.04 10.03 6.06
N VAL A 99 -5.36 8.96 6.77
CA VAL A 99 -6.66 8.80 7.43
C VAL A 99 -6.83 9.87 8.50
N TRP A 100 -5.78 10.10 9.28
CA TRP A 100 -5.72 11.16 10.27
C TRP A 100 -5.93 12.54 9.63
N ALA A 101 -5.24 12.82 8.52
CA ALA A 101 -5.39 14.09 7.82
C ALA A 101 -6.81 14.32 7.24
N VAL A 102 -7.46 13.25 6.75
CA VAL A 102 -8.88 13.31 6.34
C VAL A 102 -9.79 13.56 7.54
N ALA A 103 -9.56 12.87 8.66
CA ALA A 103 -10.36 13.02 9.87
C ALA A 103 -10.29 14.45 10.45
N ASN A 104 -9.11 15.07 10.39
CA ASN A 104 -8.89 16.45 10.82
C ASN A 104 -9.31 17.51 9.79
N LYS A 105 -9.87 17.10 8.64
CA LYS A 105 -10.26 17.98 7.54
C LYS A 105 -9.13 18.93 7.11
N GLU A 106 -7.90 18.41 7.11
CA GLU A 106 -6.76 19.21 6.67
C GLU A 106 -6.89 19.55 5.18
N ASP A 107 -6.65 20.82 4.85
CA ASP A 107 -6.71 21.37 3.50
C ASP A 107 -5.50 20.98 2.63
N ASN A 108 -5.04 19.73 2.74
CA ASN A 108 -3.86 19.27 2.02
C ASN A 108 -4.22 18.83 0.58
N LEU A 109 -3.25 18.98 -0.33
CA LEU A 109 -3.42 18.64 -1.75
C LEU A 109 -3.77 17.17 -1.98
N TRP A 110 -3.32 16.28 -1.10
CA TRP A 110 -3.59 14.85 -1.21
C TRP A 110 -5.06 14.52 -0.91
N VAL A 111 -5.66 15.15 0.09
CA VAL A 111 -7.08 15.06 0.46
C VAL A 111 -7.92 15.65 -0.66
N LYS A 112 -7.56 16.83 -1.19
CA LYS A 112 -8.23 17.43 -2.36
C LYS A 112 -8.17 16.53 -3.59
N TRP A 113 -6.99 15.98 -3.91
CA TRP A 113 -6.81 15.02 -5.00
C TRP A 113 -7.63 13.74 -4.80
N ARG A 114 -7.67 13.20 -3.57
CA ARG A 114 -8.49 12.03 -3.23
C ARG A 114 -9.97 12.29 -3.43
N HIS A 115 -10.48 13.41 -2.93
CA HIS A 115 -11.86 13.81 -3.17
C HIS A 115 -12.12 13.93 -4.68
N MET A 116 -11.28 14.64 -5.42
CA MET A 116 -11.37 14.76 -6.88
C MET A 116 -11.38 13.38 -7.58
N ALA A 117 -10.47 12.47 -7.22
CA ALA A 117 -10.42 11.12 -7.79
C ALA A 117 -11.68 10.30 -7.48
N THR A 118 -12.25 10.43 -6.27
CA THR A 118 -13.54 9.81 -5.95
C THR A 118 -14.69 10.40 -6.76
N TYR A 119 -14.71 11.71 -7.00
CA TYR A 119 -15.68 12.35 -7.89
C TYR A 119 -15.54 11.86 -9.33
N PHE A 120 -14.33 11.83 -9.89
CA PHE A 120 -14.09 11.37 -11.27
C PHE A 120 -14.42 9.88 -11.49
N SER A 121 -14.11 9.02 -10.52
CA SER A 121 -14.51 7.61 -10.60
C SER A 121 -16.04 7.44 -10.53
N GLY A 122 -16.73 8.28 -9.75
CA GLY A 122 -18.18 8.40 -9.74
C GLY A 122 -18.74 8.79 -11.12
N VAL A 123 -18.19 9.84 -11.73
CA VAL A 123 -18.60 10.33 -13.06
C VAL A 123 -18.36 9.29 -14.15
N ARG A 124 -17.23 8.57 -14.13
CA ARG A 124 -16.98 7.46 -15.08
C ARG A 124 -18.00 6.34 -14.96
N SER A 125 -18.41 6.00 -13.73
CA SER A 125 -19.47 5.00 -13.53
C SER A 125 -20.84 5.51 -13.98
N GLN A 126 -21.15 6.80 -13.79
CA GLN A 126 -22.39 7.41 -14.27
C GLN A 126 -22.43 7.51 -15.80
N GLN A 127 -21.31 7.85 -16.44
CA GLN A 127 -21.19 7.86 -17.89
C GLN A 127 -21.33 6.45 -18.49
N ALA A 128 -20.77 5.43 -17.83
CA ALA A 128 -20.94 4.04 -18.24
C ALA A 128 -22.40 3.59 -18.13
N VAL A 129 -23.11 3.97 -17.06
CA VAL A 129 -24.54 3.71 -16.90
C VAL A 129 -25.36 4.47 -17.94
N TYR A 130 -25.05 5.75 -18.21
CA TYR A 130 -25.69 6.54 -19.26
C TYR A 130 -25.51 5.91 -20.64
N ASN A 131 -24.29 5.47 -20.97
CA ASN A 131 -24.00 4.78 -22.23
C ASN A 131 -24.71 3.43 -22.34
N MET A 132 -24.90 2.71 -21.22
CA MET A 132 -25.70 1.47 -21.16
C MET A 132 -27.20 1.72 -21.34
N LEU A 133 -27.74 2.76 -20.69
CA LEU A 133 -29.15 3.16 -20.85
C LEU A 133 -29.44 3.61 -22.29
N LYS A 134 -28.49 4.31 -22.92
CA LYS A 134 -28.56 4.75 -24.32
C LYS A 134 -28.43 3.59 -25.32
N SER A 135 -27.94 2.42 -24.91
CA SER A 135 -27.76 1.23 -25.78
C SER A 135 -28.98 0.30 -25.85
N GLY A 136 -30.15 0.70 -25.33
CA GLY A 136 -31.43 0.17 -25.82
C GLY A 136 -32.30 -0.65 -24.86
N TYR A 137 -32.49 -0.27 -23.59
CA TYR A 137 -33.63 -0.76 -22.80
C TYR A 137 -34.20 0.33 -21.87
N LEU A 138 -35.45 0.72 -22.18
CA LEU A 138 -36.37 1.62 -21.46
C LEU A 138 -36.07 3.14 -21.56
N GLY A 139 -37.16 3.89 -21.71
CA GLY A 139 -37.23 5.29 -22.18
C GLY A 139 -36.39 6.31 -21.42
N GLU A 140 -36.15 7.43 -22.11
CA GLU A 140 -35.29 8.55 -21.70
C GLU A 140 -35.61 9.07 -20.28
N PRO A 141 -34.65 9.01 -19.33
CA PRO A 141 -34.92 9.40 -17.95
C PRO A 141 -34.77 10.91 -17.75
N ASP A 142 -35.75 11.50 -17.04
CA ASP A 142 -35.78 12.93 -16.71
C ASP A 142 -34.52 13.42 -15.97
N PRO A 143 -34.04 14.65 -16.25
CA PRO A 143 -32.78 15.20 -15.72
C PRO A 143 -32.72 15.32 -14.18
N VAL A 144 -33.87 15.32 -13.50
CA VAL A 144 -33.98 15.38 -12.04
C VAL A 144 -33.62 14.03 -11.38
N THR A 145 -33.92 12.92 -12.05
CA THR A 145 -33.63 11.55 -11.59
C THR A 145 -32.12 11.26 -11.65
N TYR A 146 -31.44 11.72 -12.70
CA TYR A 146 -29.98 11.61 -12.80
C TYR A 146 -29.25 12.33 -11.65
N ARG A 147 -29.73 13.51 -11.25
CA ARG A 147 -29.11 14.34 -10.20
C ARG A 147 -29.32 13.77 -8.77
N SER A 148 -30.42 13.07 -8.54
CA SER A 148 -30.71 12.42 -7.26
C SER A 148 -29.98 11.08 -7.11
N TYR A 149 -29.91 10.29 -8.20
CA TYR A 149 -29.06 9.08 -8.25
C TYR A 149 -27.57 9.42 -8.14
N SER A 150 -27.10 10.48 -8.78
CA SER A 150 -25.68 10.87 -8.72
C SER A 150 -25.26 11.30 -7.32
N ASN A 151 -26.09 12.09 -6.63
CA ASN A 151 -25.81 12.54 -5.26
C ASN A 151 -25.94 11.39 -4.24
N GLY A 152 -26.90 10.48 -4.42
CA GLY A 152 -27.05 9.28 -3.59
C GLY A 152 -25.88 8.30 -3.75
N TYR A 153 -25.46 8.02 -4.99
CA TYR A 153 -24.32 7.14 -5.28
C TYR A 153 -23.00 7.71 -4.79
N THR A 154 -22.77 9.02 -4.93
CA THR A 154 -21.49 9.64 -4.51
C THR A 154 -21.37 9.63 -2.99
N ARG A 155 -22.48 9.83 -2.26
CA ARG A 155 -22.53 9.79 -0.79
C ARG A 155 -22.46 8.37 -0.24
N GLN A 156 -23.11 7.39 -0.89
CA GLN A 156 -22.99 5.97 -0.53
C GLN A 156 -21.61 5.41 -0.86
N LYS A 157 -21.02 5.71 -2.03
CA LYS A 157 -19.66 5.24 -2.36
C LYS A 157 -18.58 5.91 -1.51
N SER A 158 -18.71 7.19 -1.14
CA SER A 158 -17.71 7.80 -0.23
C SER A 158 -17.77 7.14 1.15
N ALA A 159 -18.97 6.91 1.71
CA ALA A 159 -19.14 6.21 2.97
C ALA A 159 -18.73 4.73 2.89
N SER A 160 -19.01 4.04 1.79
CA SER A 160 -18.58 2.65 1.55
C SER A 160 -17.09 2.53 1.25
N LEU A 161 -16.47 3.52 0.59
CA LEU A 161 -15.03 3.56 0.38
C LEU A 161 -14.30 3.94 1.66
N GLU A 162 -14.82 4.86 2.47
CA GLU A 162 -14.31 5.14 3.82
C GLU A 162 -14.42 3.88 4.69
N ARG A 163 -15.57 3.20 4.69
CA ARG A 163 -15.69 1.90 5.36
C ARG A 163 -14.76 0.85 4.77
N MET A 164 -14.61 0.73 3.45
CA MET A 164 -13.67 -0.21 2.82
C MET A 164 -12.21 0.14 3.14
N PHE A 165 -11.84 1.42 3.20
CA PHE A 165 -10.48 1.87 3.55
C PHE A 165 -10.19 1.59 5.03
N LEU A 166 -11.15 1.87 5.91
CA LEU A 166 -11.07 1.58 7.34
C LEU A 166 -11.04 0.07 7.62
N GLN A 167 -11.86 -0.72 6.91
CA GLN A 167 -11.91 -2.18 7.00
C GLN A 167 -10.69 -2.86 6.35
N GLN A 168 -9.96 -2.13 5.51
CA GLN A 168 -8.66 -2.53 4.97
C GLN A 168 -7.45 -2.12 5.83
N LEU A 169 -7.65 -1.27 6.83
CA LEU A 169 -6.62 -0.74 7.73
C LEU A 169 -6.69 -1.35 9.14
N LEU A 170 -7.86 -1.84 9.55
CA LEU A 170 -8.05 -2.66 10.75
C LEU A 170 -8.13 -4.14 10.35
N PRO A 171 -7.08 -4.94 10.58
CA PRO A 171 -7.23 -6.39 10.57
C PRO A 171 -8.02 -6.79 11.83
N ILE A 172 -9.14 -7.49 11.63
CA ILE A 172 -9.45 -8.61 12.53
C ILE A 172 -8.44 -9.71 12.22
#